data_AF-A0A544SS99-F1
#
_entry.id   AF-A0A544SS99-F1
#
_cell.length_a   1.000
_cell.length_b   1.000
_cell.length_c   1.000
_cell.angle_alpha   90.00
_cell.angle_beta   90.00
_cell.angle_gamma   90.00
#
_symmetry.space_group_name_H-M   'P 1'
#
loop_
_entity.id
_entity.type
_entity.pdbx_description
1 polymer ?
#
loop_
_entity_poly.entity_id
_entity_poly.type
_entity_poly.pdbx_seq_one_letter_code
_entity_poly.pdbx_strand_id
1 'polypeptide(L)'
;MLGFFPHLYKDELLYSALARFHQRSGNNSHKDTIMNLYENNTTSAITDFPSNLNLLGQKINQKPSILIYKHTLFPYYEPYIPQNLSVKMVEQMNFGNSNSISLSLGLRASKVRGPDYFRYCIHCYFEEVELYSEAYWHRTTGSLCVSNT
;
A
#
# COMPACT_ATOMS: atom_id res chain seq x y z
N MET A 1 13.28 -11.96 -12.14
CA MET A 1 11.93 -12.09 -12.75
C MET A 1 10.98 -12.54 -11.65
N LEU A 2 9.90 -11.79 -11.42
CA LEU A 2 8.92 -12.13 -10.40
C LEU A 2 8.05 -13.29 -10.93
N GLY A 3 8.09 -14.45 -10.30
CA GLY A 3 7.36 -15.64 -10.79
C GLY A 3 5.85 -15.59 -10.56
N PHE A 4 5.42 -14.79 -9.58
CA PHE A 4 4.02 -14.68 -9.16
C PHE A 4 3.79 -13.36 -8.42
N PHE A 5 2.58 -12.81 -8.48
CA PHE A 5 2.11 -11.76 -7.58
C PHE A 5 0.63 -11.98 -7.29
N PRO A 6 0.15 -11.83 -6.03
CA PRO A 6 -1.25 -12.00 -5.69
C PRO A 6 -2.13 -11.00 -6.44
N HIS A 7 -3.38 -11.41 -6.67
CA HIS A 7 -4.38 -10.51 -7.25
C HIS A 7 -4.66 -9.34 -6.28
N LEU A 8 -4.69 -8.12 -6.84
CA LEU A 8 -5.04 -6.90 -6.12
C LEU A 8 -6.56 -6.79 -6.00
N TYR A 9 -7.10 -6.92 -4.78
CA TYR A 9 -8.53 -6.79 -4.54
C TYR A 9 -8.99 -5.33 -4.60
N LYS A 10 -10.30 -5.15 -4.81
CA LYS A 10 -10.92 -3.83 -4.76
C LYS A 10 -10.83 -3.28 -3.34
N ASP A 11 -10.40 -2.01 -3.22
CA ASP A 11 -10.17 -1.33 -1.93
C ASP A 11 -9.09 -1.98 -1.04
N GLU A 12 -8.22 -2.82 -1.59
CA GLU A 12 -7.06 -3.35 -0.87
C GLU A 12 -5.92 -2.34 -0.81
N LEU A 13 -5.32 -2.17 0.38
CA LEU A 13 -4.06 -1.45 0.54
C LEU A 13 -2.91 -2.20 -0.15
N LEU A 14 -2.04 -1.48 -0.84
CA LEU A 14 -0.88 -2.06 -1.50
C LEU A 14 -0.01 -2.84 -0.51
N TYR A 15 0.15 -2.32 0.72
CA TYR A 15 0.85 -3.02 1.79
C TYR A 15 0.28 -4.42 2.06
N SER A 16 -1.05 -4.58 2.04
CA SER A 16 -1.72 -5.87 2.20
C SER A 16 -1.34 -6.85 1.10
N ALA A 17 -1.37 -6.40 -0.16
CA ALA A 17 -0.97 -7.23 -1.28
C ALA A 17 0.50 -7.65 -1.20
N LEU A 18 1.40 -6.76 -0.74
CA LEU A 18 2.80 -7.09 -0.50
C LEU A 18 2.96 -8.11 0.65
N ALA A 19 2.16 -8.01 1.71
CA ALA A 19 2.15 -8.95 2.82
C ALA A 19 1.64 -10.34 2.39
N ARG A 20 0.60 -10.39 1.56
CA ARG A 20 0.11 -11.63 0.94
C ARG A 20 1.17 -12.24 0.02
N PHE A 21 1.87 -11.42 -0.76
CA PHE A 21 2.98 -11.87 -1.59
C PHE A 21 4.11 -12.46 -0.74
N HIS A 22 4.49 -11.80 0.36
CA HIS A 22 5.49 -12.28 1.32
C HIS A 22 5.14 -13.69 1.82
N GLN A 23 3.91 -13.86 2.31
CA GLN A 23 3.41 -15.13 2.86
C GLN A 23 3.39 -16.23 1.80
N ARG A 24 2.86 -15.95 0.60
CA ARG A 24 2.73 -16.94 -0.48
C ARG A 24 4.05 -17.34 -1.13
N SER A 25 5.03 -16.44 -1.11
CA SER A 25 6.35 -16.68 -1.71
C SER A 25 7.28 -17.45 -0.77
N GLY A 26 6.87 -17.68 0.49
CA GLY A 26 7.71 -18.37 1.48
C GLY A 26 9.01 -17.64 1.79
N ASN A 27 9.03 -16.31 1.66
CA ASN A 27 10.22 -15.52 1.95
C ASN A 27 10.53 -15.54 3.45
N ASN A 28 11.78 -15.80 3.81
CA ASN A 28 12.19 -15.89 5.23
C ASN A 28 12.23 -14.53 5.94
N SER A 29 12.42 -13.45 5.17
CA SER A 29 12.48 -12.11 5.73
C SER A 29 11.77 -11.07 4.84
N HIS A 30 11.41 -9.96 5.48
CA HIS A 30 10.91 -8.77 4.79
C HIS A 30 11.94 -8.24 3.78
N LYS A 31 13.25 -8.36 4.08
CA LYS A 31 14.31 -7.92 3.16
C LYS A 31 14.30 -8.72 1.87
N ASP A 32 14.13 -10.03 1.95
CA ASP A 32 14.04 -10.88 0.76
C ASP A 32 12.85 -10.50 -0.11
N THR A 33 11.73 -10.14 0.53
CA THR A 33 10.52 -9.70 -0.16
C THR A 33 10.73 -8.39 -0.87
N ILE A 34 11.32 -7.41 -0.19
CA ILE A 34 11.68 -6.13 -0.78
C ILE A 34 12.67 -6.31 -1.92
N MET A 35 13.68 -7.18 -1.76
CA MET A 35 14.64 -7.48 -2.83
C MET A 35 13.93 -8.07 -4.06
N ASN A 36 13.02 -9.01 -3.87
CA ASN A 36 12.25 -9.62 -4.96
C ASN A 36 11.38 -8.58 -5.70
N LEU A 37 10.71 -7.71 -4.96
CA LEU A 37 9.77 -6.73 -5.50
C LEU A 37 10.44 -5.50 -6.08
N TYR A 38 11.50 -4.99 -5.46
CA TYR A 38 12.11 -3.70 -5.79
C TYR A 38 13.57 -3.80 -6.25
N GLU A 39 14.19 -4.98 -6.25
CA GLU A 39 15.60 -5.18 -6.61
C GLU A 39 16.57 -4.28 -5.83
N ASN A 40 16.13 -3.81 -4.66
CA ASN A 40 16.84 -2.83 -3.87
C ASN A 40 16.48 -2.92 -2.38
N ASN A 41 17.50 -3.02 -1.53
CA ASN A 41 17.36 -3.14 -0.08
C ASN A 41 17.11 -1.82 0.66
N THR A 42 17.12 -0.68 -0.03
CA THR A 42 16.90 0.64 0.60
C THR A 42 15.43 1.08 0.60
N THR A 43 14.56 0.36 -0.11
CA THR A 43 13.13 0.66 -0.16
C THR A 43 12.44 0.07 1.06
N SER A 44 11.92 0.92 1.95
CA SER A 44 11.05 0.45 3.04
C SER A 44 9.62 0.29 2.52
N ALA A 45 8.94 -0.79 2.89
CA ALA A 45 7.49 -0.93 2.72
C ALA A 45 6.77 0.04 3.67
N ILE A 46 6.82 1.33 3.34
CA ILE A 46 6.06 2.34 4.06
C ILE A 46 4.60 2.18 3.65
N THR A 47 3.76 2.01 4.66
CA THR A 47 2.32 1.74 4.56
C THR A 47 1.56 2.86 3.86
N ASP A 48 1.97 4.10 4.12
CA ASP A 48 1.18 5.28 3.75
C ASP A 48 1.56 5.79 2.35
N PHE A 49 2.87 5.87 2.06
CA PHE A 49 3.41 6.39 0.81
C PHE A 49 4.55 5.53 0.30
N PRO A 50 4.24 4.40 -0.36
CA PRO A 50 5.25 3.56 -0.96
C PRO A 50 5.96 4.30 -2.08
N SER A 51 7.26 4.03 -2.23
CA SER A 51 8.10 4.56 -3.29
C SER A 51 8.42 3.50 -4.34
N ASN A 52 9.00 3.91 -5.47
CA ASN A 52 9.38 3.04 -6.59
C ASN A 52 8.21 2.25 -7.19
N LEU A 53 7.02 2.83 -7.21
CA LEU A 53 5.82 2.20 -7.79
C LEU A 53 5.91 2.01 -9.30
N ASN A 54 6.77 2.76 -9.99
CA ASN A 54 7.03 2.53 -11.40
C ASN A 54 7.68 1.17 -11.65
N LEU A 55 8.71 0.84 -10.86
CA LEU A 55 9.39 -0.45 -10.94
C LEU A 55 8.46 -1.60 -10.53
N LEU A 56 7.74 -1.44 -9.43
CA LEU A 56 6.78 -2.45 -8.98
C LEU A 56 5.71 -2.70 -10.04
N GLY A 57 5.13 -1.63 -10.58
CA GLY A 57 4.11 -1.69 -11.63
C GLY A 57 4.58 -2.46 -12.86
N GLN A 58 5.81 -2.25 -13.32
CA GLN A 58 6.38 -3.01 -14.43
C GLN A 58 6.47 -4.51 -14.12
N LYS A 59 6.89 -4.88 -12.90
CA LYS A 59 7.02 -6.29 -12.50
C LYS A 59 5.71 -7.04 -12.38
N ILE A 60 4.66 -6.35 -11.92
CA ILE A 60 3.34 -6.95 -11.72
C ILE A 60 2.38 -6.64 -12.86
N ASN A 61 2.89 -6.05 -13.96
CA ASN A 61 2.13 -5.61 -15.13
C ASN A 61 0.93 -4.70 -14.77
N GLN A 62 1.16 -3.72 -13.89
CA GLN A 62 0.16 -2.76 -13.46
C GLN A 62 0.62 -1.32 -13.66
N LYS A 63 -0.32 -0.45 -14.06
CA LYS A 63 -0.01 0.98 -14.19
C LYS A 63 0.27 1.60 -12.82
N PRO A 64 1.37 2.36 -12.66
CA PRO A 64 1.70 2.98 -11.37
C PRO A 64 0.60 3.92 -10.86
N SER A 65 -0.10 4.60 -11.77
CA SER A 65 -1.27 5.42 -11.42
C SER A 65 -2.38 4.61 -10.76
N ILE A 66 -2.63 3.37 -11.18
CA ILE A 66 -3.63 2.52 -10.54
C ILE A 66 -3.17 2.16 -9.12
N LEU A 67 -1.89 1.83 -8.95
CA LEU A 67 -1.34 1.55 -7.62
C LEU A 67 -1.51 2.75 -6.69
N ILE A 68 -1.11 3.94 -7.14
CA ILE A 68 -1.23 5.19 -6.36
C ILE A 68 -2.69 5.47 -6.00
N TYR A 69 -3.58 5.55 -6.99
CA TYR A 69 -4.94 6.06 -6.74
C TYR A 69 -5.93 5.02 -6.21
N LYS A 70 -5.66 3.72 -6.38
CA LYS A 70 -6.58 2.66 -5.91
C LYS A 70 -6.05 1.84 -4.74
N HIS A 71 -4.74 1.81 -4.53
CA HIS A 71 -4.10 0.94 -3.54
C HIS A 71 -3.20 1.70 -2.56
N THR A 72 -3.20 3.04 -2.53
CA THR A 72 -2.51 3.80 -1.48
C THR A 72 -3.44 4.80 -0.80
N LEU A 73 -2.98 5.41 0.28
CA LEU A 73 -3.71 6.45 0.98
C LEU A 73 -3.63 7.82 0.28
N PHE A 74 -2.84 7.98 -0.79
CA PHE A 74 -2.66 9.24 -1.51
C PHE A 74 -3.97 10.00 -1.84
N PRO A 75 -5.05 9.36 -2.34
CA PRO A 75 -6.31 10.04 -2.64
C PRO A 75 -6.98 10.70 -1.44
N TYR A 76 -6.68 10.27 -0.21
CA TYR A 76 -7.19 10.93 0.99
C TYR A 76 -6.44 12.22 1.31
N TYR A 77 -5.18 12.33 0.90
CA TYR A 77 -4.35 13.50 1.16
C TYR A 77 -4.44 14.53 0.04
N GLU A 78 -4.61 14.07 -1.20
CA GLU A 78 -4.64 14.91 -2.40
C GLU A 78 -5.56 16.14 -2.32
N PRO A 79 -6.81 16.05 -1.80
CA PRO A 79 -7.70 17.20 -1.71
C PRO A 79 -7.23 18.29 -0.73
N TYR A 80 -6.33 17.95 0.19
CA TYR A 80 -5.88 18.83 1.27
C TYR A 80 -4.50 19.43 1.04
N ILE A 81 -3.89 19.18 -0.12
CA ILE A 81 -2.56 19.68 -0.47
C ILE A 81 -2.58 20.54 -1.73
N PRO A 82 -1.67 21.51 -1.87
CA PRO A 82 -1.51 22.28 -3.10
C PRO A 82 -1.22 21.38 -4.33
N GLN A 83 -1.73 21.76 -5.49
CA GLN A 83 -1.59 20.96 -6.73
C GLN A 83 -0.13 20.69 -7.10
N ASN A 84 0.77 21.67 -6.93
CA ASN A 84 2.20 21.49 -7.16
C ASN A 84 2.82 20.44 -6.22
N LEU A 85 2.35 20.37 -4.97
CA LEU A 85 2.77 19.35 -4.02
C LEU A 85 2.21 17.98 -4.39
N SER A 86 0.94 17.90 -4.82
CA SER A 86 0.32 16.66 -5.32
C SER A 86 1.13 16.06 -6.49
N VAL A 87 1.44 16.86 -7.52
CA VAL A 87 2.24 16.41 -8.67
C VAL A 87 3.63 15.91 -8.23
N LYS A 88 4.30 16.68 -7.36
CA LYS A 88 5.60 16.29 -6.81
C LYS A 88 5.52 14.99 -6.01
N MET A 89 4.46 14.77 -5.24
CA MET A 89 4.27 13.54 -4.48
C MET A 89 4.07 12.33 -5.39
N VAL A 90 3.24 12.45 -6.43
CA VAL A 90 3.06 11.38 -7.43
C VAL A 90 4.40 11.01 -8.08
N GLU A 91 5.22 12.00 -8.42
CA GLU A 91 6.56 11.77 -8.95
C GLU A 91 7.46 11.03 -7.94
N GLN A 92 7.45 11.45 -6.67
CA GLN A 92 8.21 10.80 -5.60
C GLN A 92 7.72 9.36 -5.31
N MET A 93 6.42 9.08 -5.41
CA MET A 93 5.89 7.72 -5.26
C MET A 93 6.34 6.81 -6.41
N ASN A 94 6.48 7.36 -7.62
CA ASN A 94 6.93 6.61 -8.79
C ASN A 94 8.43 6.33 -8.81
N PHE A 95 9.26 7.32 -8.47
CA PHE A 95 10.72 7.30 -8.70
C PHE A 95 11.58 7.71 -7.50
N GLY A 96 10.96 8.22 -6.43
CA GLY A 96 11.66 8.85 -5.32
C GLY A 96 11.86 7.94 -4.10
N ASN A 97 12.01 8.57 -2.94
CA ASN A 97 12.17 7.91 -1.65
C ASN A 97 10.97 8.23 -0.75
N SER A 98 10.33 7.20 -0.18
CA SER A 98 9.15 7.35 0.67
C SER A 98 9.37 8.26 1.89
N ASN A 99 10.61 8.34 2.41
CA ASN A 99 10.97 9.24 3.50
C ASN A 99 10.79 10.74 3.16
N SER A 100 10.98 11.14 1.90
CA SER A 100 10.81 12.53 1.48
C SER A 100 9.32 12.93 1.47
N ILE A 101 8.43 11.97 1.24
CA ILE A 101 6.98 12.17 1.13
C ILE A 101 6.37 12.43 2.52
N SER A 102 6.64 11.56 3.50
CA SER A 102 6.14 11.74 4.87
C SER A 102 6.66 13.03 5.52
N LEU A 103 7.86 13.48 5.16
CA LEU A 103 8.40 14.76 5.60
C LEU A 103 7.67 15.94 4.93
N SER A 104 7.43 15.86 3.62
CA SER A 104 6.75 16.93 2.85
C SER A 104 5.30 17.15 3.29
N LEU A 105 4.63 16.09 3.77
CA LEU A 105 3.28 16.18 4.34
C LEU A 105 3.24 16.65 5.79
N GLY A 106 4.39 16.87 6.43
CA GLY A 106 4.44 17.22 7.85
C GLY A 106 3.96 16.11 8.79
N LEU A 107 3.75 14.88 8.29
CA LEU A 107 3.29 13.76 9.12
C LEU A 107 4.26 13.44 10.26
N ARG A 108 5.57 13.60 10.02
CA ARG A 108 6.60 13.46 11.05
C ARG A 108 6.60 14.59 12.08
N ALA A 109 6.09 15.77 11.71
CA ALA A 109 5.96 16.92 12.59
C ALA A 109 4.60 16.95 13.31
N SER A 110 3.66 16.07 12.92
CA SER A 110 2.33 15.97 13.51
C SER A 110 2.42 15.52 14.97
N LYS A 111 1.67 16.21 15.84
CA LYS A 111 1.45 15.76 17.23
C LYS A 111 0.42 14.62 17.31
N VAL A 112 -0.38 14.44 16.27
CA VAL A 112 -1.33 13.32 16.15
C VAL A 112 -0.53 12.12 15.64
N ARG A 113 -0.27 11.17 16.52
CA ARG A 113 0.39 9.91 16.18
C ARG A 113 -0.60 8.99 15.47
N GLY A 114 -0.14 8.36 14.39
CA GLY A 114 -0.87 7.25 13.78
C GLY A 114 -0.97 6.06 14.74
N PRO A 115 -1.89 5.12 14.50
CA PRO A 115 -1.97 3.90 15.30
C PRO A 115 -0.71 3.03 15.11
N ASP A 116 -0.23 2.41 16.17
CA ASP A 116 0.94 1.51 16.12
C ASP A 116 0.68 0.21 15.34
N TYR A 117 -0.60 -0.14 15.18
CA TYR A 117 -1.05 -1.35 14.50
C TYR A 117 -2.18 -1.03 13.53
N PHE A 118 -2.22 -1.76 12.42
CA PHE A 118 -3.38 -1.76 11.55
C PHE A 118 -4.62 -2.26 12.29
N ARG A 119 -5.72 -1.54 12.10
CA ARG A 119 -7.03 -1.94 12.58
C ARG A 119 -7.77 -2.62 11.45
N TYR A 120 -8.54 -3.64 11.77
CA TYR A 120 -9.40 -4.35 10.83
C TYR A 120 -10.73 -4.68 11.50
N CYS A 121 -11.74 -4.96 10.69
CA CYS A 121 -13.02 -5.43 11.18
C CYS A 121 -13.02 -6.96 11.27
N ILE A 122 -13.40 -7.49 12.45
CA ILE A 122 -13.47 -8.94 12.67
C ILE A 122 -14.51 -9.61 11.75
N HIS A 123 -15.62 -8.92 11.46
CA HIS A 123 -16.66 -9.43 10.57
C HIS A 123 -16.17 -9.53 9.13
N CYS A 124 -15.60 -8.44 8.59
CA CYS A 124 -15.01 -8.45 7.25
C CYS A 124 -13.91 -9.50 7.13
N TYR A 125 -13.09 -9.69 8.18
CA TYR A 125 -12.07 -10.72 8.19
C TYR A 125 -12.66 -12.12 7.96
N PHE A 126 -13.71 -12.49 8.71
CA PHE A 126 -14.32 -13.82 8.54
C PHE A 126 -15.03 -13.96 7.19
N GLU A 127 -15.73 -12.93 6.71
CA GLU A 127 -16.35 -12.94 5.38
C GLU A 127 -15.33 -13.12 4.27
N GLU A 128 -14.20 -12.41 4.32
CA GLU A 128 -13.12 -12.52 3.34
C GLU A 128 -12.43 -13.87 3.39
N VAL A 129 -12.20 -14.42 4.59
CA VAL A 129 -11.65 -15.77 4.74
C VAL A 129 -12.60 -16.81 4.15
N GLU A 130 -13.91 -16.66 4.31
CA GLU A 130 -14.89 -17.57 3.72
C GLU A 130 -14.98 -17.42 2.18
N LEU A 131 -14.98 -16.19 1.66
CA LEU A 131 -15.14 -15.90 0.23
C LEU A 131 -13.87 -16.11 -0.59
N TYR A 132 -12.72 -15.71 -0.05
CA TYR A 132 -11.44 -15.63 -0.77
C TYR A 132 -10.37 -16.56 -0.21
N SER A 133 -10.65 -17.26 0.90
CA SER A 133 -9.67 -18.07 1.63
C SER A 133 -8.49 -17.25 2.19
N GLU A 134 -8.61 -15.93 2.21
CA GLU A 134 -7.63 -15.00 2.76
C GLU A 134 -8.28 -13.64 3.04
N ALA A 135 -7.79 -12.94 4.06
CA ALA A 135 -8.21 -11.58 4.39
C ALA A 135 -7.18 -10.56 3.90
N TYR A 136 -7.61 -9.31 3.74
CA TYR A 136 -6.73 -8.21 3.35
C TYR A 136 -7.07 -6.92 4.10
N TRP A 137 -6.08 -6.02 4.19
CA TRP A 137 -6.33 -4.70 4.77
C TRP A 137 -7.00 -3.80 3.75
N HIS A 138 -8.20 -3.36 4.11
CA HIS A 138 -8.94 -2.34 3.38
C HIS A 138 -8.29 -0.97 3.53
N ARG A 139 -8.39 -0.19 2.46
CA ARG A 139 -7.95 1.21 2.42
C ARG A 139 -8.96 2.14 3.09
N THR A 140 -10.26 1.85 3.00
CA THR A 140 -11.30 2.57 3.73
C THR A 140 -11.54 1.93 5.10
N THR A 141 -11.16 2.61 6.18
CA THR A 141 -11.46 2.15 7.55
C THR A 141 -12.82 2.70 7.99
N GLY A 142 -13.84 1.84 8.05
CA GLY A 142 -15.09 2.14 8.77
C GLY A 142 -16.34 2.47 7.94
N SER A 143 -16.32 2.39 6.61
CA SER A 143 -17.48 2.76 5.77
C SER A 143 -18.19 1.61 5.06
N LEU A 144 -17.71 0.36 5.15
CA LEU A 144 -18.22 -0.76 4.36
C LEU A 144 -18.74 -1.96 5.17
N CYS A 145 -18.91 -1.85 6.49
CA CYS A 145 -19.85 -2.71 7.21
C CYS A 145 -21.30 -2.27 6.92
N VAL A 146 -21.64 -2.06 5.65
CA VAL A 146 -23.04 -2.10 5.22
C VAL A 146 -23.27 -3.56 4.92
N SER A 147 -23.80 -4.26 5.91
CA SER A 147 -24.47 -5.53 5.72
C SER A 147 -25.33 -5.42 4.46
N ASN A 148 -24.98 -6.14 3.40
CA ASN A 148 -25.90 -6.37 2.30
C ASN A 148 -27.03 -7.25 2.84
N THR A 149 -28.01 -6.61 3.48
CA THR A 149 -29.37 -7.11 3.69
C THR A 149 -30.29 -6.46 2.68
#